data_AF-A0A3D2CNM5-F1
#
_entry.id   AF-A0A3D2CNM5-F1
#
_cell.length_a   1.000
_cell.length_b   1.000
_cell.length_c   1.000
_cell.angle_alpha   90.00
_cell.angle_beta   90.00
_cell.angle_gamma   90.00
#
_symmetry.space_group_name_H-M   'P 1'
#
loop_
_entity.id
_entity.type
_entity.pdbx_description
1 polymer ?
#
loop_
_entity_poly.entity_id
_entity_poly.type
_entity_poly.pdbx_seq_one_letter_code
_entity_poly.pdbx_strand_id
1 'polypeptide(L)'
;MRYYFITDIGIARQLWYLYYLPMLFIPLFSLFVAISLGKPENARLSKTALLLLSIPTVLCLLLVLTNDLHQLVFSFPEGEVWTDSNNGYTFGYYIVLGWEILCALAAFVIMIIKCRLSYRKKYLPFLLLACSIVYAFIYVSGVEWMQLIGGDITAAQCLMFTGILESCIQCGLIQTNTGYEELFMVSRLGAQITDQGNTVCLASSNTGGLTDEQRMSAKTHPVLADKTTLIKSKPIRFGHVLWQEDVSELTEAIEQIEENCRDLSERNRIRRENLETKKKILSLQEKNRAADVLNRETAGQISMIEHLLTQYDTENDAKKREKLLAGAAVLGAYIKRYGNLLLVSHREETADIRDLSRCFEDSFVNLELLDVKCLCTLSADVILATKDMLRIYRTFETVLEDCLFDLHSVWVNARERKGQFLVSIDFVCDTDLSCHKADADLYSCEDGTCRFTFQLQKGGEGA
;
A
#
# COMPACT_ATOMS: atom_id res chain seq x y z
N MET A 1 9.43 -80.54 6.63
CA MET A 1 8.86 -80.58 7.99
C MET A 1 7.61 -79.71 8.00
N ARG A 2 6.40 -80.30 7.99
CA ARG A 2 5.11 -79.58 8.05
C ARG A 2 4.68 -79.41 9.52
N TYR A 3 4.14 -78.25 9.85
CA TYR A 3 3.81 -77.71 11.17
C TYR A 3 3.09 -78.69 12.11
N TYR A 4 3.74 -79.08 13.21
CA TYR A 4 3.19 -79.88 14.32
C TYR A 4 2.46 -79.04 15.40
N PHE A 5 1.99 -77.84 15.05
CA PHE A 5 1.31 -76.95 16.01
C PHE A 5 -0.22 -76.91 15.86
N ILE A 6 -0.78 -77.64 14.90
CA ILE A 6 -2.20 -77.63 14.59
C ILE A 6 -2.70 -79.07 14.52
N THR A 7 -3.48 -79.49 15.52
CA THR A 7 -4.10 -80.82 15.61
C THR A 7 -5.37 -80.96 14.77
N ASP A 8 -5.91 -79.84 14.28
CA ASP A 8 -7.12 -79.80 13.45
C ASP A 8 -6.79 -79.63 11.97
N ILE A 9 -7.12 -80.66 11.19
CA ILE A 9 -6.89 -80.75 9.74
C ILE A 9 -7.68 -79.65 8.98
N GLY A 10 -8.83 -79.22 9.50
CA GLY A 10 -9.62 -78.12 8.92
C GLY A 10 -8.91 -76.78 9.01
N ILE A 11 -8.27 -76.50 10.16
CA ILE A 11 -7.50 -75.25 10.36
C ILE A 11 -6.26 -75.24 9.46
N ALA A 12 -5.56 -76.37 9.35
CA ALA A 12 -4.41 -76.49 8.46
C ALA A 12 -4.79 -76.24 6.98
N ARG A 13 -5.96 -76.73 6.54
CA ARG A 13 -6.49 -76.50 5.18
C ARG A 13 -6.86 -75.03 4.94
N GLN A 14 -7.49 -74.36 5.90
CA GLN A 14 -7.82 -72.93 5.78
C GLN A 14 -6.57 -72.05 5.75
N LEU A 15 -5.54 -72.37 6.53
CA LEU A 15 -4.24 -71.70 6.45
C LEU A 15 -3.57 -71.92 5.11
N TRP A 16 -3.71 -73.12 4.54
CA TRP A 16 -3.22 -73.39 3.19
C TRP A 16 -3.90 -72.52 2.13
N TYR A 17 -5.23 -72.40 2.17
CA TYR A 17 -5.98 -71.48 1.28
C TYR A 17 -5.58 -70.02 1.48
N LEU A 18 -5.23 -69.63 2.70
CA LEU A 18 -4.81 -68.26 3.00
C LEU A 18 -3.49 -67.87 2.31
N TYR A 19 -2.62 -68.82 1.94
CA TYR A 19 -1.44 -68.49 1.14
C TYR A 19 -1.77 -67.94 -0.26
N TYR A 20 -2.97 -68.17 -0.78
CA TYR A 20 -3.42 -67.56 -2.03
C TYR A 20 -3.71 -66.06 -1.90
N LEU A 21 -3.84 -65.54 -0.67
CA LEU A 21 -3.94 -64.09 -0.43
C LEU A 21 -2.67 -63.36 -0.90
N PRO A 22 -1.45 -63.63 -0.38
CA PRO A 22 -0.27 -62.96 -0.89
C PRO A 22 0.01 -63.28 -2.37
N MET A 23 -0.23 -64.51 -2.84
CA MET A 23 0.00 -64.87 -4.25
C MET A 23 -0.87 -64.06 -5.22
N LEU A 24 -2.13 -63.76 -4.87
CA LEU A 24 -3.02 -62.95 -5.71
C LEU A 24 -2.79 -61.44 -5.58
N PHE A 25 -2.53 -60.96 -4.36
CA PHE A 25 -2.44 -59.52 -4.10
C PHE A 25 -1.08 -58.91 -4.45
N ILE A 26 0.04 -59.65 -4.37
CA ILE A 26 1.37 -59.13 -4.73
C ILE A 26 1.44 -58.75 -6.23
N PRO A 27 0.99 -59.58 -7.19
CA PRO A 27 0.95 -59.21 -8.62
C PRO A 27 -0.02 -58.05 -8.90
N LEU A 28 -1.18 -58.01 -8.22
CA LEU A 28 -2.14 -56.92 -8.33
C LEU A 28 -1.51 -55.58 -7.87
N PHE A 29 -0.84 -55.56 -6.72
CA PHE A 29 -0.16 -54.36 -6.23
C PHE A 29 1.00 -53.96 -7.13
N SER A 30 1.73 -54.92 -7.70
CA SER A 30 2.77 -54.65 -8.70
C SER A 30 2.19 -53.95 -9.95
N LEU A 31 0.99 -54.36 -10.38
CA LEU A 31 0.26 -53.70 -11.47
C LEU A 31 -0.17 -52.26 -11.10
N PHE A 32 -0.62 -52.02 -9.86
CA PHE A 32 -0.92 -50.67 -9.39
C PHE A 32 0.32 -49.77 -9.35
N VAL A 33 1.47 -50.29 -8.92
CA VAL A 33 2.75 -49.58 -8.98
C VAL A 33 3.05 -49.21 -10.44
N ALA A 34 2.97 -50.17 -11.37
CA ALA A 34 3.24 -49.94 -12.79
C ALA A 34 2.33 -48.85 -13.40
N ILE A 35 1.03 -48.86 -13.09
CA ILE A 35 0.07 -47.85 -13.55
C ILE A 35 0.37 -46.47 -12.94
N SER A 36 0.94 -46.42 -11.74
CA SER A 36 1.27 -45.18 -11.03
C SER A 36 2.61 -44.57 -11.45
N LEU A 37 3.52 -45.36 -12.03
CA LEU A 37 4.79 -44.85 -12.55
C LEU A 37 4.60 -43.68 -13.51
N GLY A 38 5.40 -42.63 -13.31
CA GLY A 38 5.43 -41.42 -14.15
C GLY A 38 4.31 -40.41 -13.88
N LYS A 39 3.49 -40.61 -12.86
CA LYS A 39 2.46 -39.65 -12.44
C LYS A 39 3.00 -38.70 -11.35
N PRO A 40 2.45 -37.48 -11.22
CA PRO A 40 2.86 -36.56 -10.15
C PRO A 40 2.54 -37.12 -8.76
N GLU A 41 3.22 -36.64 -7.72
CA GLU A 41 3.11 -37.12 -6.33
C GLU A 41 1.66 -37.17 -5.81
N ASN A 42 0.83 -36.21 -6.21
CA ASN A 42 -0.58 -36.11 -5.81
C ASN A 42 -1.55 -36.92 -6.69
N ALA A 43 -1.05 -37.66 -7.68
CA ALA A 43 -1.91 -38.42 -8.58
C ALA A 43 -2.48 -39.66 -7.90
N ARG A 44 -3.80 -39.77 -7.89
CA ARG A 44 -4.50 -40.96 -7.42
C ARG A 44 -4.75 -41.92 -8.59
N LEU A 45 -4.75 -43.22 -8.31
CA LEU A 45 -5.28 -44.21 -9.24
C LEU A 45 -6.77 -43.93 -9.47
N SER A 46 -7.24 -44.10 -10.70
CA SER A 46 -8.66 -43.95 -10.99
C SER A 46 -9.45 -44.96 -10.17
N LYS A 47 -10.55 -44.52 -9.54
CA LYS A 47 -11.46 -45.40 -8.80
C LYS A 47 -11.96 -46.55 -9.68
N THR A 48 -12.13 -46.32 -10.98
CA THR A 48 -12.53 -47.35 -11.95
C THR A 48 -11.46 -48.42 -12.14
N ALA A 49 -10.20 -48.03 -12.30
CA ALA A 49 -9.08 -48.97 -12.45
C ALA A 49 -8.85 -49.78 -11.16
N LEU A 50 -8.98 -49.13 -10.00
CA LEU A 50 -8.88 -49.78 -8.70
C LEU A 50 -9.98 -50.86 -8.55
N LEU A 51 -11.24 -50.51 -8.82
CA LEU A 51 -12.35 -51.45 -8.72
C LEU A 51 -12.25 -52.59 -9.74
N LEU A 52 -11.99 -52.27 -11.01
CA LEU A 52 -11.94 -53.25 -12.09
C LEU A 52 -10.85 -54.32 -11.91
N LEU A 53 -9.73 -53.96 -11.28
CA LEU A 53 -8.63 -54.90 -11.02
C LEU A 53 -8.77 -55.60 -9.65
N SER A 54 -9.35 -54.93 -8.65
CA SER A 54 -9.53 -55.52 -7.31
C SER A 54 -10.68 -56.52 -7.26
N ILE A 55 -11.80 -56.26 -7.94
CA ILE A 55 -12.98 -57.14 -7.92
C ILE A 55 -12.64 -58.56 -8.39
N PRO A 56 -12.00 -58.79 -9.56
CA PRO A 56 -11.67 -60.15 -10.00
C PRO A 56 -10.68 -60.84 -9.06
N THR A 57 -9.73 -60.09 -8.49
CA THR A 57 -8.75 -60.63 -7.52
C THR A 57 -9.43 -61.11 -6.24
N VAL A 58 -10.37 -60.33 -5.70
CA VAL A 58 -11.17 -60.71 -4.52
C VAL A 58 -12.07 -61.90 -4.84
N LEU A 59 -12.68 -61.94 -6.03
CA LEU A 59 -13.48 -63.09 -6.46
C LEU A 59 -12.63 -64.37 -6.59
N CYS A 60 -11.42 -64.27 -7.13
CA CYS A 60 -10.48 -65.39 -7.17
C CYS A 60 -10.09 -65.88 -5.78
N LEU A 61 -9.85 -64.95 -4.83
CA LEU A 61 -9.56 -65.32 -3.45
C LEU A 61 -10.76 -66.02 -2.79
N LEU A 62 -11.97 -65.50 -2.97
CA LEU A 62 -13.19 -66.12 -2.44
C LEU A 62 -13.43 -67.51 -3.04
N LEU A 63 -13.16 -67.69 -4.33
CA LEU A 63 -13.22 -68.98 -5.01
C LEU A 63 -12.26 -70.01 -4.39
N VAL A 64 -11.09 -69.58 -3.91
CA VAL A 64 -10.14 -70.46 -3.21
C VAL A 64 -10.61 -70.74 -1.77
N LEU A 65 -10.99 -69.71 -1.01
CA LEU A 65 -11.39 -69.85 0.39
C LEU A 65 -12.68 -70.66 0.57
N THR A 66 -13.59 -70.60 -0.40
CA THR A 66 -14.86 -71.34 -0.39
C THR A 66 -14.77 -72.69 -1.08
N ASN A 67 -13.56 -73.15 -1.43
CA ASN A 67 -13.36 -74.39 -2.17
C ASN A 67 -14.01 -75.62 -1.50
N ASP A 68 -14.10 -75.66 -0.18
CA ASP A 68 -14.76 -76.75 0.55
C ASP A 68 -16.26 -76.92 0.17
N LEU A 69 -16.91 -75.89 -0.37
CA LEU A 69 -18.33 -75.92 -0.78
C LEU A 69 -18.55 -76.48 -2.19
N HIS A 70 -17.58 -76.30 -3.08
CA HIS A 70 -17.78 -76.49 -4.53
C HIS A 70 -16.69 -77.33 -5.20
N GLN A 71 -15.53 -77.50 -4.57
CA GLN A 71 -14.38 -78.28 -5.06
C GLN A 71 -13.97 -77.95 -6.51
N LEU A 72 -14.06 -76.66 -6.88
CA LEU A 72 -13.77 -76.18 -8.25
C LEU A 72 -12.32 -75.75 -8.40
N VAL A 73 -11.59 -75.50 -7.31
CA VAL A 73 -10.15 -75.16 -7.32
C VAL A 73 -9.33 -76.40 -6.97
N PHE A 74 -9.70 -77.09 -5.89
CA PHE A 74 -9.10 -78.36 -5.48
C PHE A 74 -10.20 -79.41 -5.32
N SER A 75 -10.01 -80.55 -5.98
CA SER A 75 -10.79 -81.76 -5.79
C SER A 75 -10.08 -82.69 -4.80
N PHE A 76 -10.86 -83.31 -3.91
CA PHE A 76 -10.35 -84.26 -2.94
C PHE A 76 -10.99 -85.63 -3.17
N PRO A 77 -10.20 -86.72 -3.26
CA PRO A 77 -10.75 -88.06 -3.46
C PRO A 77 -11.62 -88.51 -2.28
N GLU A 78 -12.70 -89.24 -2.57
CA GLU A 78 -13.63 -89.73 -1.56
C GLU A 78 -12.95 -90.72 -0.61
N GLY A 79 -13.11 -90.51 0.71
CA GLY A 79 -12.60 -91.41 1.76
C GLY A 79 -11.19 -91.08 2.29
N GLU A 80 -10.53 -90.04 1.75
CA GLU A 80 -9.21 -89.60 2.21
C GLU A 80 -9.23 -88.28 2.99
N VAL A 81 -8.19 -88.06 3.79
CA VAL A 81 -8.02 -86.82 4.55
C VAL A 81 -7.68 -85.69 3.60
N TRP A 82 -8.55 -84.67 3.51
CA TRP A 82 -8.39 -83.51 2.65
C TRP A 82 -7.13 -82.71 3.02
N THR A 83 -6.04 -82.99 2.30
CA THR A 83 -4.69 -82.47 2.59
C THR A 83 -4.02 -81.97 1.30
N ASP A 84 -3.06 -81.06 1.46
CA ASP A 84 -2.18 -80.51 0.40
C ASP A 84 -1.16 -81.54 -0.14
N SER A 85 -1.45 -82.83 -0.06
CA SER A 85 -0.60 -83.91 -0.60
C SER A 85 -1.37 -84.86 -1.52
N ASN A 86 -2.70 -84.88 -1.44
CA ASN A 86 -3.53 -85.70 -2.33
C ASN A 86 -4.74 -84.90 -2.84
N ASN A 87 -4.44 -83.88 -3.65
CA ASN A 87 -5.40 -82.96 -4.25
C ASN A 87 -5.30 -82.99 -5.79
N GLY A 88 -6.45 -82.95 -6.46
CA GLY A 88 -6.51 -82.74 -7.91
C GLY A 88 -6.78 -81.28 -8.24
N TYR A 89 -5.99 -80.70 -9.16
CA TYR A 89 -6.23 -79.35 -9.67
C TYR A 89 -7.37 -79.35 -10.70
N THR A 90 -8.41 -78.57 -10.44
CA THR A 90 -9.61 -78.46 -11.28
C THR A 90 -9.68 -77.11 -12.00
N PHE A 91 -10.69 -76.88 -12.84
CA PHE A 91 -10.77 -75.71 -13.72
C PHE A 91 -10.61 -74.35 -13.00
N GLY A 92 -11.13 -74.19 -11.79
CA GLY A 92 -11.01 -72.96 -11.01
C GLY A 92 -9.58 -72.61 -10.61
N TYR A 93 -8.70 -73.60 -10.44
CA TYR A 93 -7.28 -73.34 -10.17
C TYR A 93 -6.60 -72.67 -11.37
N TYR A 94 -6.90 -73.13 -12.60
CA TYR A 94 -6.36 -72.52 -13.81
C TYR A 94 -6.87 -71.09 -14.05
N ILE A 95 -8.07 -70.75 -13.58
CA ILE A 95 -8.57 -69.36 -13.56
C ILE A 95 -7.72 -68.49 -12.64
N VAL A 96 -7.47 -68.95 -11.41
CA VAL A 96 -6.67 -68.24 -10.40
C VAL A 96 -5.24 -68.02 -10.90
N LEU A 97 -4.60 -69.08 -11.40
CA LEU A 97 -3.26 -69.04 -11.98
C LEU A 97 -3.19 -68.13 -13.21
N GLY A 98 -4.19 -68.20 -14.10
CA GLY A 98 -4.28 -67.35 -15.29
C GLY A 98 -4.40 -65.87 -14.94
N TRP A 99 -5.18 -65.54 -13.90
CA TRP A 99 -5.32 -64.18 -13.40
C TRP A 99 -4.01 -63.63 -12.80
N GLU A 100 -3.30 -64.46 -12.04
CA GLU A 100 -1.99 -64.12 -11.46
C GLU A 100 -0.97 -63.79 -12.56
N ILE A 101 -0.83 -64.68 -13.55
CA ILE A 101 0.07 -64.51 -14.70
C ILE A 101 -0.30 -63.26 -15.50
N LEU A 102 -1.60 -63.02 -15.72
CA LEU A 102 -2.08 -61.84 -16.42
C LEU A 102 -1.67 -60.55 -15.69
N CYS A 103 -1.87 -60.49 -14.37
CA CYS A 103 -1.48 -59.33 -13.57
C CYS A 103 0.03 -59.09 -13.61
N ALA A 104 0.83 -60.15 -13.46
CA ALA A 104 2.29 -60.08 -13.49
C ALA A 104 2.83 -59.61 -14.86
N LEU A 105 2.33 -60.20 -15.96
CA LEU A 105 2.71 -59.80 -17.31
C LEU A 105 2.26 -58.37 -17.63
N ALA A 106 1.02 -58.00 -17.27
CA ALA A 106 0.52 -56.64 -17.48
C ALA A 106 1.37 -55.61 -16.72
N ALA A 107 1.72 -55.88 -15.46
CA ALA A 107 2.59 -55.02 -14.67
C ALA A 107 3.95 -54.84 -15.36
N PHE A 108 4.57 -55.94 -15.77
CA PHE A 108 5.87 -55.94 -16.44
C PHE A 108 5.85 -55.17 -17.77
N VAL A 109 4.86 -55.42 -18.62
CA VAL A 109 4.69 -54.73 -19.91
C VAL A 109 4.48 -53.22 -19.71
N ILE A 110 3.64 -52.82 -18.76
CA ILE A 110 3.42 -51.39 -18.46
C ILE A 110 4.70 -50.72 -17.96
N MET A 111 5.48 -51.39 -17.10
CA MET A 111 6.78 -50.87 -16.65
C MET A 111 7.76 -50.70 -17.81
N ILE A 112 7.81 -51.64 -18.76
CA ILE A 112 8.65 -51.52 -19.96
C ILE A 112 8.22 -50.33 -20.82
N ILE A 113 6.91 -50.20 -21.10
CA ILE A 113 6.38 -49.13 -21.97
C ILE A 113 6.67 -47.74 -21.37
N LYS A 114 6.54 -47.60 -20.05
CA LYS A 114 6.76 -46.32 -19.36
C LYS A 114 8.23 -46.00 -19.09
N CYS A 115 9.13 -46.96 -19.26
CA CYS A 115 10.56 -46.76 -19.06
C CYS A 115 11.16 -45.98 -20.25
N ARG A 116 11.39 -44.67 -20.07
CA ARG A 116 11.98 -43.79 -21.11
C ARG A 116 13.50 -43.92 -21.26
N LEU A 117 14.22 -44.37 -20.22
CA LEU A 117 15.66 -44.62 -20.25
C LEU A 117 15.98 -45.87 -19.43
N SER A 118 16.47 -46.93 -20.08
CA SER A 118 17.24 -47.96 -19.38
C SER A 118 18.23 -48.61 -20.33
N TYR A 119 19.52 -48.35 -20.06
CA TYR A 119 20.68 -48.87 -20.79
C TYR A 119 21.23 -50.16 -20.16
N ARG A 120 20.59 -50.71 -19.11
CA ARG A 120 21.13 -51.86 -18.37
C ARG A 120 20.15 -53.03 -18.27
N LYS A 121 20.63 -54.19 -18.72
CA LYS A 121 20.22 -55.56 -18.34
C LYS A 121 18.71 -55.82 -18.13
N LYS A 122 17.84 -55.32 -19.02
CA LYS A 122 16.38 -55.61 -19.03
C LYS A 122 16.03 -57.10 -19.05
N TYR A 123 16.97 -57.95 -19.41
CA TYR A 123 16.80 -59.40 -19.43
C TYR A 123 16.65 -60.02 -18.03
N LEU A 124 17.14 -59.37 -16.96
CA LEU A 124 17.14 -59.96 -15.62
C LEU A 124 15.72 -60.05 -15.01
N PRO A 125 14.91 -58.98 -14.96
CA PRO A 125 13.51 -59.09 -14.55
C PRO A 125 12.69 -60.03 -15.44
N PHE A 126 12.94 -60.04 -16.75
CA PHE A 126 12.26 -60.94 -17.70
C PHE A 126 12.60 -62.40 -17.43
N LEU A 127 13.89 -62.71 -17.19
CA LEU A 127 14.35 -64.05 -16.86
C LEU A 127 13.70 -64.54 -15.57
N LEU A 128 13.67 -63.72 -14.52
CA LEU A 128 13.02 -64.08 -13.25
C LEU A 128 11.51 -64.30 -13.40
N LEU A 129 10.83 -63.47 -14.19
CA LEU A 129 9.41 -63.65 -14.51
C LEU A 129 9.15 -64.94 -15.29
N ALA A 130 9.96 -65.23 -16.32
CA ALA A 130 9.87 -66.47 -17.08
C ALA A 130 10.15 -67.69 -16.20
N CYS A 131 11.17 -67.64 -15.35
CA CYS A 131 11.45 -68.69 -14.36
C CYS A 131 10.28 -68.90 -13.41
N SER A 132 9.62 -67.84 -12.93
CA SER A 132 8.45 -67.94 -12.05
C SER A 132 7.27 -68.62 -12.73
N ILE A 133 6.99 -68.30 -14.00
CA ILE A 133 5.91 -68.93 -14.77
C ILE A 133 6.22 -70.40 -15.02
N VAL A 134 7.44 -70.73 -15.46
CA VAL A 134 7.88 -72.11 -15.70
C VAL A 134 7.82 -72.93 -14.42
N TYR A 135 8.26 -72.36 -13.29
CA TYR A 135 8.19 -73.00 -11.98
C TYR A 135 6.75 -73.36 -11.59
N ALA A 136 5.78 -72.45 -11.82
CA ALA A 136 4.37 -72.71 -11.54
C ALA A 136 3.82 -73.90 -12.36
N PHE A 137 4.16 -74.00 -13.66
CA PHE A 137 3.71 -75.12 -14.50
C PHE A 137 4.37 -76.46 -14.12
N ILE A 138 5.65 -76.46 -13.75
CA ILE A 138 6.35 -77.68 -13.32
C ILE A 138 5.77 -78.18 -12.00
N TYR A 139 5.40 -77.27 -11.08
CA TYR A 139 4.79 -77.65 -9.80
C TYR A 139 3.44 -78.35 -9.99
N VAL A 140 2.59 -77.83 -10.89
CA VAL A 140 1.29 -78.44 -11.24
C VAL A 140 1.46 -79.83 -11.87
N SER A 141 2.60 -80.09 -12.53
CA SER A 141 2.90 -81.38 -13.15
C SER A 141 3.28 -82.49 -12.16
N GLY A 142 3.35 -82.20 -10.85
CA GLY A 142 3.48 -83.23 -9.79
C GLY A 142 4.86 -83.89 -9.70
N VAL A 143 5.90 -83.26 -10.22
CA VAL A 143 7.24 -83.86 -10.31
C VAL A 143 7.96 -83.84 -8.94
N GLU A 144 8.20 -85.02 -8.37
CA GLU A 144 8.70 -85.20 -6.98
C GLU A 144 10.04 -84.50 -6.68
N TRP A 145 10.99 -84.47 -7.62
CA TRP A 145 12.30 -83.83 -7.38
C TRP A 145 12.22 -82.30 -7.25
N MET A 146 11.21 -81.67 -7.85
CA MET A 146 11.01 -80.22 -7.78
C MET A 146 10.39 -79.80 -6.44
N GLN A 147 9.51 -80.64 -5.86
CA GLN A 147 8.96 -80.43 -4.52
C GLN A 147 10.05 -80.51 -3.43
N LEU A 148 11.14 -81.25 -3.69
CA LEU A 148 12.28 -81.40 -2.79
C LEU A 148 13.20 -80.15 -2.77
N ILE A 149 13.35 -79.46 -3.90
CA ILE A 149 14.25 -78.29 -4.05
C ILE A 149 13.51 -76.97 -3.81
N GLY A 150 12.27 -76.86 -4.31
CA GLY A 150 11.49 -75.62 -4.29
C GLY A 150 10.61 -75.42 -3.05
N GLY A 151 10.49 -76.42 -2.17
CA GLY A 151 9.70 -76.33 -0.95
C GLY A 151 8.23 -75.92 -1.20
N ASP A 152 7.73 -75.01 -0.37
CA ASP A 152 6.39 -74.41 -0.48
C ASP A 152 6.32 -73.47 -1.70
N ILE A 153 5.47 -73.80 -2.68
CA ILE A 153 5.24 -73.01 -3.90
C ILE A 153 4.95 -71.55 -3.58
N THR A 154 4.24 -71.29 -2.49
CA THR A 154 3.75 -69.97 -2.14
C THR A 154 4.88 -69.08 -1.66
N ALA A 155 5.77 -69.63 -0.83
CA ALA A 155 6.98 -68.95 -0.37
C ALA A 155 7.96 -68.72 -1.52
N ALA A 156 8.15 -69.73 -2.39
CA ALA A 156 9.02 -69.62 -3.56
C ALA A 156 8.53 -68.54 -4.53
N GLN A 157 7.23 -68.51 -4.85
CA GLN A 157 6.64 -67.49 -5.71
C GLN A 157 6.75 -66.08 -5.10
N CYS A 158 6.50 -65.91 -3.79
CA CYS A 158 6.65 -64.62 -3.12
C CYS A 158 8.11 -64.09 -3.20
N LEU A 159 9.10 -64.97 -3.01
CA LEU A 159 10.51 -64.64 -3.15
C LEU A 159 10.88 -64.27 -4.60
N MET A 160 10.37 -65.03 -5.58
CA MET A 160 10.58 -64.71 -7.00
C MET A 160 9.98 -63.35 -7.36
N PHE A 161 8.76 -63.03 -6.92
CA PHE A 161 8.13 -61.72 -7.13
C PHE A 161 8.92 -60.57 -6.48
N THR A 162 9.44 -60.78 -5.26
CA THR A 162 10.29 -59.80 -4.59
C THR A 162 11.58 -59.57 -5.38
N GLY A 163 12.21 -60.65 -5.86
CA GLY A 163 13.38 -60.58 -6.74
C GLY A 163 13.09 -59.87 -8.07
N ILE A 164 11.91 -60.08 -8.66
CA ILE A 164 11.46 -59.38 -9.87
C ILE A 164 11.34 -57.87 -9.59
N LEU A 165 10.70 -57.47 -8.50
CA LEU A 165 10.53 -56.06 -8.14
C LEU A 165 11.87 -55.37 -7.85
N GLU A 166 12.75 -56.01 -7.07
CA GLU A 166 14.10 -55.51 -6.79
C GLU A 166 14.92 -55.36 -8.09
N SER A 167 14.85 -56.36 -8.97
CA SER A 167 15.48 -56.28 -10.29
C SER A 167 14.90 -55.15 -11.13
N CYS A 168 13.58 -54.90 -11.07
CA CYS A 168 12.95 -53.77 -11.74
C CYS A 168 13.45 -52.41 -11.20
N ILE A 169 13.72 -52.29 -9.90
CA ILE A 169 14.30 -51.08 -9.30
C ILE A 169 15.74 -50.89 -9.77
N GLN A 170 16.59 -51.91 -9.63
CA GLN A 170 18.01 -51.83 -10.01
C GLN A 170 18.22 -51.62 -11.51
N CYS A 171 17.35 -52.17 -12.35
CA CYS A 171 17.37 -51.94 -13.80
C CYS A 171 16.74 -50.60 -14.23
N GLY A 172 16.17 -49.83 -13.30
CA GLY A 172 15.54 -48.53 -13.58
C GLY A 172 14.19 -48.62 -14.30
N LEU A 173 13.52 -49.78 -14.26
CA LEU A 173 12.12 -49.90 -14.72
C LEU A 173 11.18 -49.20 -13.74
N ILE A 174 11.47 -49.32 -12.43
CA ILE A 174 10.88 -48.49 -11.38
C ILE A 174 11.84 -47.33 -11.15
N GLN A 175 11.40 -46.11 -11.47
CA GLN A 175 12.25 -44.92 -11.37
C GLN A 175 12.49 -44.58 -9.90
N THR A 176 13.76 -44.54 -9.51
CA THR A 176 14.22 -43.95 -8.26
C THR A 176 14.93 -42.65 -8.59
N ASN A 177 14.66 -41.61 -7.79
CA ASN A 177 15.40 -40.36 -7.91
C ASN A 177 16.81 -40.59 -7.34
N THR A 178 17.82 -40.41 -8.18
CA THR A 178 19.25 -40.52 -7.83
C THR A 178 19.99 -39.26 -8.27
N GLY A 179 21.22 -39.06 -7.77
CA GLY A 179 22.02 -37.90 -8.18
C GLY A 179 21.57 -36.58 -7.56
N TYR A 180 20.94 -36.61 -6.39
CA TYR A 180 20.55 -35.41 -5.64
C TYR A 180 21.75 -34.49 -5.36
N GLU A 181 22.91 -35.08 -5.09
CA GLU A 181 24.16 -34.33 -4.93
C GLU A 181 24.53 -33.60 -6.22
N GLU A 182 24.61 -34.30 -7.36
CA GLU A 182 24.91 -33.68 -8.66
C GLU A 182 23.90 -32.58 -9.01
N LEU A 183 22.60 -32.81 -8.79
CA LEU A 183 21.54 -31.82 -9.01
C LEU A 183 21.72 -30.58 -8.12
N PHE A 184 22.09 -30.78 -6.85
CA PHE A 184 22.37 -29.70 -5.93
C PHE A 184 23.62 -28.92 -6.35
N MET A 185 24.68 -29.62 -6.78
CA MET A 185 25.93 -29.03 -7.25
C MET A 185 25.72 -28.15 -8.50
N VAL A 186 24.91 -28.60 -9.46
CA VAL A 186 24.63 -27.84 -10.71
C VAL A 186 23.45 -26.85 -10.58
N SER A 187 22.86 -26.73 -9.39
CA SER A 187 21.74 -25.82 -9.16
C SER A 187 22.15 -24.37 -9.42
N ARG A 188 21.24 -23.59 -10.03
CA ARG A 188 21.40 -22.13 -10.17
C ARG A 188 21.37 -21.40 -8.82
N LEU A 189 20.80 -22.02 -7.79
CA LEU A 189 20.80 -21.45 -6.46
C LEU A 189 22.20 -21.57 -5.86
N GLY A 190 22.84 -20.45 -5.50
CA GLY A 190 24.06 -20.44 -4.70
C GLY A 190 23.72 -20.89 -3.28
N ALA A 191 23.90 -22.16 -2.96
CA ALA A 191 23.48 -22.75 -1.69
C ALA A 191 24.55 -23.64 -1.08
N GLN A 192 24.70 -23.55 0.24
CA GLN A 192 25.62 -24.34 1.05
C GLN A 192 24.87 -25.06 2.16
N ILE A 193 25.23 -26.32 2.40
CA ILE A 193 24.78 -27.08 3.55
C ILE A 193 25.96 -27.17 4.51
N THR A 194 25.73 -26.71 5.74
CA THR A 194 26.69 -26.75 6.83
C THR A 194 26.24 -27.72 7.90
N ASP A 195 27.18 -28.29 8.64
CA ASP A 195 26.91 -29.04 9.86
C ASP A 195 26.57 -28.12 11.04
N GLN A 196 26.38 -28.70 12.24
CA GLN A 196 26.18 -27.92 13.46
C GLN A 196 27.41 -27.07 13.84
N GLY A 197 28.61 -27.54 13.50
CA GLY A 197 29.89 -26.87 13.71
C GLY A 197 30.23 -25.78 12.68
N ASN A 198 29.31 -25.46 11.77
CA ASN A 198 29.47 -24.50 10.68
C ASN A 198 30.45 -24.92 9.57
N THR A 199 30.88 -26.17 9.52
CA THR A 199 31.70 -26.70 8.42
C THR A 199 30.83 -26.99 7.22
N VAL A 200 31.27 -26.56 6.03
CA VAL A 200 30.53 -26.78 4.78
C VAL A 200 30.65 -28.25 4.37
N CYS A 201 29.53 -28.94 4.28
CA CYS A 201 29.46 -30.33 3.83
C CYS A 201 29.21 -30.43 2.33
N LEU A 202 28.34 -29.57 1.80
CA LEU A 202 27.93 -29.54 0.40
C LEU A 202 27.76 -28.09 -0.05
N ALA A 203 28.18 -27.75 -1.26
CA ALA A 203 28.09 -26.40 -1.80
C ALA A 203 27.78 -26.43 -3.29
N SER A 204 26.76 -25.71 -3.74
CA SER A 204 26.48 -25.60 -5.17
C SER A 204 27.57 -24.83 -5.90
N SER A 205 27.78 -25.14 -7.17
CA SER A 205 28.77 -24.50 -8.04
C SER A 205 28.56 -22.99 -8.18
N ASN A 206 27.31 -22.52 -8.04
CA ASN A 206 26.98 -21.10 -8.13
C ASN A 206 27.09 -20.36 -6.78
N THR A 207 27.58 -21.01 -5.72
CA THR A 207 27.72 -20.34 -4.42
C THR A 207 28.98 -19.48 -4.39
N GLY A 208 28.82 -18.18 -4.15
CA GLY A 208 29.93 -17.29 -3.85
C GLY A 208 30.60 -17.67 -2.52
N GLY A 209 31.90 -17.37 -2.37
CA GLY A 209 32.64 -17.66 -1.15
C GLY A 209 32.03 -16.94 0.07
N LEU A 210 31.56 -17.70 1.06
CA LEU A 210 31.01 -17.17 2.31
C LEU A 210 32.01 -17.31 3.45
N THR A 211 32.30 -16.21 4.15
CA THR A 211 33.15 -16.26 5.35
C THR A 211 32.46 -17.01 6.50
N ASP A 212 33.23 -17.53 7.44
CA ASP A 212 32.66 -18.20 8.63
C ASP A 212 31.75 -17.25 9.43
N GLU A 213 32.13 -15.97 9.53
CA GLU A 213 31.37 -14.93 10.22
C GLU A 213 30.01 -14.66 9.56
N GLN A 214 29.98 -14.58 8.22
CA GLN A 214 28.74 -14.42 7.46
C GLN A 214 27.83 -15.62 7.65
N ARG A 215 28.38 -16.85 7.59
CA ARG A 215 27.61 -18.08 7.83
C ARG A 215 27.02 -18.14 9.24
N MET A 216 27.80 -17.76 10.25
CA MET A 216 27.34 -17.75 11.64
C MET A 216 26.25 -16.70 11.87
N SER A 217 26.44 -15.49 11.32
CA SER A 217 25.49 -14.39 11.47
C SER A 217 24.16 -14.71 10.77
N ALA A 218 24.22 -15.29 9.57
CA ALA A 218 23.07 -15.68 8.76
C ALA A 218 22.13 -16.69 9.43
N LYS A 219 22.61 -17.47 10.42
CA LYS A 219 21.79 -18.43 11.19
C LYS A 219 20.70 -17.74 12.02
N THR A 220 20.92 -16.50 12.42
CA THR A 220 19.98 -15.76 13.28
C THR A 220 19.07 -14.82 12.50
N HIS A 221 19.61 -14.15 11.49
CA HIS A 221 18.89 -13.20 10.64
C HIS A 221 19.52 -13.18 9.24
N PRO A 222 18.80 -12.74 8.19
CA PRO A 222 19.39 -12.55 6.87
C PRO A 222 20.52 -11.52 6.91
N VAL A 223 21.66 -11.84 6.28
CA VAL A 223 22.87 -11.00 6.28
C VAL A 223 23.26 -10.66 4.85
N LEU A 224 23.55 -9.39 4.58
CA LEU A 224 24.09 -8.95 3.31
C LEU A 224 25.54 -9.42 3.16
N ALA A 225 25.82 -10.24 2.15
CA ALA A 225 27.18 -10.65 1.81
C ALA A 225 27.97 -9.48 1.20
N ASP A 226 27.28 -8.70 0.37
CA ASP A 226 27.73 -7.50 -0.33
C ASP A 226 26.51 -6.54 -0.47
N LYS A 227 26.57 -5.53 -1.35
CA LYS A 227 25.45 -4.59 -1.55
C LYS A 227 24.21 -5.22 -2.23
N THR A 228 24.36 -6.39 -2.85
CA THR A 228 23.42 -6.95 -3.82
C THR A 228 23.04 -8.40 -3.53
N THR A 229 23.66 -9.04 -2.55
CA THR A 229 23.54 -10.48 -2.30
C THR A 229 23.15 -10.67 -0.84
N LEU A 230 21.95 -11.19 -0.64
CA LEU A 230 21.40 -11.49 0.68
C LEU A 230 21.58 -12.97 1.00
N ILE A 231 22.21 -13.27 2.13
CA ILE A 231 22.36 -14.63 2.66
C ILE A 231 21.20 -14.91 3.59
N LYS A 232 20.47 -15.98 3.31
CA LYS A 232 19.43 -16.51 4.19
C LYS A 232 19.83 -17.89 4.69
N SER A 233 19.34 -18.26 5.87
CA SER A 233 19.61 -19.56 6.47
C SER A 233 18.32 -20.22 6.97
N LYS A 234 18.28 -21.55 6.92
CA LYS A 234 17.22 -22.36 7.53
C LYS A 234 17.83 -23.58 8.23
N PRO A 235 17.40 -23.90 9.47
CA PRO A 235 17.91 -25.06 10.18
C PRO A 235 17.40 -26.36 9.56
N ILE A 236 18.27 -27.36 9.54
CA ILE A 236 17.98 -28.77 9.19
C ILE A 236 18.44 -29.68 10.34
N ARG A 237 18.00 -30.94 10.34
CA ARG A 237 18.24 -31.88 11.46
C ARG A 237 19.72 -32.02 11.85
N PHE A 238 20.64 -31.89 10.90
CA PHE A 238 22.08 -32.06 11.12
C PHE A 238 22.92 -30.79 10.86
N GLY A 239 22.29 -29.61 10.80
CA GLY A 239 23.00 -28.35 10.54
C GLY A 239 22.12 -27.26 9.93
N HIS A 240 22.63 -26.52 8.96
CA HIS A 240 21.90 -25.41 8.32
C HIS A 240 22.06 -25.41 6.80
N VAL A 241 21.00 -25.05 6.09
CA VAL A 241 21.06 -24.71 4.66
C VAL A 241 21.13 -23.19 4.56
N LEU A 242 22.16 -22.69 3.90
CA LEU A 242 22.33 -21.28 3.55
C LEU A 242 22.16 -21.12 2.05
N TRP A 243 21.52 -20.04 1.61
CA TRP A 243 21.46 -19.69 0.21
C TRP A 243 21.62 -18.19 0.01
N GLN A 244 22.18 -17.85 -1.15
CA GLN A 244 22.40 -16.48 -1.62
C GLN A 244 21.28 -16.10 -2.57
N GLU A 245 20.75 -14.90 -2.38
CA GLU A 245 19.69 -14.31 -3.18
C GLU A 245 20.15 -12.95 -3.70
N ASP A 246 20.03 -12.75 -5.01
CA ASP A 246 20.33 -11.47 -5.65
C ASP A 246 19.19 -10.48 -5.36
N VAL A 247 19.55 -9.37 -4.73
CA VAL A 247 18.68 -8.25 -4.35
C VAL A 247 19.12 -6.95 -5.03
N SER A 248 19.90 -7.02 -6.12
CA SER A 248 20.38 -5.84 -6.86
C SER A 248 19.26 -4.88 -7.25
N GLU A 249 18.18 -5.40 -7.84
CA GLU A 249 17.03 -4.59 -8.28
C GLU A 249 16.35 -3.87 -7.10
N LEU A 250 16.30 -4.52 -5.93
CA LEU A 250 15.74 -3.93 -4.72
C LEU A 250 16.63 -2.81 -4.19
N THR A 251 17.95 -3.03 -4.15
CA THR A 251 18.92 -2.02 -3.72
C THR A 251 18.87 -0.79 -4.64
N GLU A 252 18.86 -0.98 -5.96
CA GLU A 252 18.74 0.11 -6.93
C GLU A 252 17.44 0.91 -6.76
N ALA A 253 16.31 0.22 -6.55
CA ALA A 253 15.03 0.88 -6.31
C ALA A 253 15.04 1.74 -5.03
N ILE A 254 15.68 1.26 -3.97
CA ILE A 254 15.84 2.01 -2.72
C ILE A 254 16.71 3.25 -2.96
N GLU A 255 17.85 3.11 -3.63
CA GLU A 255 18.74 4.23 -3.94
C GLU A 255 18.01 5.31 -4.77
N GLN A 256 17.21 4.90 -5.76
CA GLN A 256 16.41 5.83 -6.58
C GLN A 256 15.33 6.57 -5.75
N ILE A 257 14.69 5.88 -4.80
CA ILE A 257 13.72 6.50 -3.89
C ILE A 257 14.43 7.52 -3.00
N GLU A 258 15.58 7.18 -2.44
CA GLU A 258 16.35 8.11 -1.62
C GLU A 258 16.77 9.36 -2.38
N GLU A 259 17.26 9.20 -3.62
CA GLU A 259 17.61 10.31 -4.50
C GLU A 259 16.38 11.20 -4.77
N ASN A 260 15.26 10.62 -5.15
CA ASN A 260 14.01 11.34 -5.38
C ASN A 260 13.53 12.10 -4.13
N CYS A 261 13.65 11.49 -2.95
CA CYS A 261 13.30 12.13 -1.69
C CYS A 261 14.20 13.34 -1.41
N ARG A 262 15.52 13.23 -1.64
CA ARG A 262 16.47 14.35 -1.51
C ARG A 262 16.10 15.48 -2.47
N ASP A 263 15.86 15.17 -3.74
CA ASP A 263 15.46 16.13 -4.77
C ASP A 263 14.16 16.87 -4.44
N LEU A 264 13.14 16.13 -4.01
CA LEU A 264 11.85 16.71 -3.62
C LEU A 264 11.98 17.60 -2.38
N SER A 265 12.80 17.20 -1.41
CA SER A 265 13.04 17.99 -0.20
C SER A 265 13.66 19.35 -0.54
N GLU A 266 14.65 19.37 -1.43
CA GLU A 266 15.33 20.58 -1.86
C GLU A 266 14.41 21.50 -2.69
N ARG A 267 13.65 20.92 -3.63
CA ARG A 267 12.66 21.68 -4.40
C ARG A 267 11.59 22.31 -3.50
N ASN A 268 11.14 21.59 -2.48
CA ASN A 268 10.17 22.12 -1.53
C ASN A 268 10.74 23.24 -0.67
N ARG A 269 12.01 23.13 -0.24
CA ARG A 269 12.71 24.20 0.48
C ARG A 269 12.76 25.48 -0.35
N ILE A 270 13.24 25.39 -1.59
CA ILE A 270 13.33 26.53 -2.52
C ILE A 270 11.93 27.13 -2.78
N ARG A 271 10.90 26.29 -2.97
CA ARG A 271 9.52 26.78 -3.16
C ARG A 271 9.00 27.56 -1.96
N ARG A 272 9.28 27.12 -0.73
CA ARG A 272 8.87 27.86 0.48
C ARG A 272 9.57 29.21 0.56
N GLU A 273 10.89 29.24 0.36
CA GLU A 273 11.67 30.48 0.36
C GLU A 273 11.19 31.47 -0.70
N ASN A 274 10.88 30.99 -1.91
CA ASN A 274 10.31 31.81 -2.98
C ASN A 274 8.91 32.34 -2.63
N LEU A 275 8.06 31.52 -2.02
CA LEU A 275 6.72 31.93 -1.59
C LEU A 275 6.80 33.01 -0.50
N GLU A 276 7.67 32.84 0.50
CA GLU A 276 7.91 33.84 1.54
C GLU A 276 8.44 35.15 0.97
N THR A 277 9.41 35.07 0.06
CA THR A 277 9.95 36.23 -0.63
C THR A 277 8.88 36.96 -1.44
N LYS A 278 8.06 36.22 -2.20
CA LYS A 278 6.93 36.79 -2.96
C LYS A 278 5.91 37.46 -2.05
N LYS A 279 5.58 36.86 -0.89
CA LYS A 279 4.68 37.44 0.09
C LYS A 279 5.23 38.77 0.66
N LYS A 280 6.54 38.81 0.95
CA LYS A 280 7.22 40.04 1.40
C LYS A 280 7.18 41.12 0.32
N ILE A 281 7.50 40.78 -0.93
CA ILE A 281 7.45 41.70 -2.06
C ILE A 281 6.04 42.27 -2.25
N LEU A 282 5.02 41.43 -2.32
CA LEU A 282 3.64 41.87 -2.47
C LEU A 282 3.18 42.76 -1.31
N SER A 283 3.54 42.41 -0.07
CA SER A 283 3.22 43.23 1.09
C SER A 283 3.90 44.61 1.04
N LEU A 284 5.14 44.68 0.56
CA LEU A 284 5.84 45.96 0.38
C LEU A 284 5.23 46.78 -0.76
N GLN A 285 4.88 46.14 -1.88
CA GLN A 285 4.22 46.79 -3.01
C GLN A 285 2.87 47.41 -2.59
N GLU A 286 2.04 46.69 -1.84
CA GLU A 286 0.77 47.24 -1.35
C GLU A 286 0.97 48.38 -0.35
N LYS A 287 1.97 48.29 0.54
CA LYS A 287 2.30 49.40 1.45
C LYS A 287 2.75 50.65 0.69
N ASN A 288 3.62 50.49 -0.31
CA ASN A 288 4.10 51.60 -1.13
C ASN A 288 2.93 52.22 -1.92
N ARG A 289 2.09 51.38 -2.55
CA ARG A 289 0.90 51.83 -3.27
C ARG A 289 -0.05 52.64 -2.37
N ALA A 290 -0.32 52.16 -1.15
CA ALA A 290 -1.16 52.87 -0.19
C ALA A 290 -0.54 54.20 0.24
N ALA A 291 0.77 54.24 0.49
CA ALA A 291 1.50 55.46 0.84
C ALA A 291 1.50 56.47 -0.32
N ASP A 292 1.70 56.03 -1.56
CA ASP A 292 1.69 56.88 -2.75
C ASP A 292 0.31 57.52 -2.99
N VAL A 293 -0.77 56.78 -2.75
CA VAL A 293 -2.14 57.31 -2.84
C VAL A 293 -2.37 58.35 -1.75
N LEU A 294 -2.00 58.07 -0.51
CA LEU A 294 -2.15 59.01 0.61
C LEU A 294 -1.38 60.32 0.33
N ASN A 295 -0.09 60.21 0.02
CA ASN A 295 0.76 61.37 -0.25
C ASN A 295 0.24 62.23 -1.39
N ARG A 296 -0.31 61.62 -2.45
CA ARG A 296 -0.89 62.34 -3.58
C ARG A 296 -2.14 63.12 -3.19
N GLU A 297 -3.02 62.49 -2.41
CA GLU A 297 -4.29 63.11 -2.01
C GLU A 297 -4.10 64.18 -0.93
N THR A 298 -3.03 64.12 -0.13
CA THR A 298 -2.75 65.10 0.94
C THR A 298 -1.59 66.05 0.64
N ALA A 299 -1.08 66.07 -0.60
CA ALA A 299 0.09 66.88 -0.98
C ALA A 299 -0.13 68.38 -0.74
N GLY A 300 -1.36 68.87 -0.97
CA GLY A 300 -1.75 70.26 -0.75
C GLY A 300 -1.61 70.67 0.72
N GLN A 301 -2.15 69.84 1.63
CA GLN A 301 -2.09 70.09 3.07
C GLN A 301 -0.67 70.00 3.61
N ILE A 302 0.15 69.07 3.10
CA ILE A 302 1.58 68.98 3.46
C ILE A 302 2.31 70.25 3.06
N SER A 303 2.10 70.74 1.84
CA SER A 303 2.69 72.00 1.35
C SER A 303 2.23 73.20 2.19
N MET A 304 0.97 73.22 2.63
CA MET A 304 0.43 74.28 3.48
C MET A 304 1.04 74.24 4.89
N ILE A 305 1.22 73.05 5.48
CA ILE A 305 1.95 72.88 6.75
C ILE A 305 3.39 73.40 6.62
N GLU A 306 4.11 73.04 5.55
CA GLU A 306 5.47 73.53 5.30
C GLU A 306 5.50 75.07 5.21
N HIS A 307 4.51 75.68 4.57
CA HIS A 307 4.38 77.13 4.50
C HIS A 307 4.13 77.76 5.87
N LEU A 308 3.20 77.21 6.66
CA LEU A 308 2.90 77.69 8.01
C LEU A 308 4.11 77.57 8.95
N LEU A 309 4.86 76.47 8.87
CA LEU A 309 6.08 76.27 9.66
C LEU A 309 7.20 77.25 9.24
N THR A 310 7.33 77.53 7.95
CA THR A 310 8.29 78.53 7.46
C THR A 310 7.93 79.95 7.95
N GLN A 311 6.64 80.29 7.95
CA GLN A 311 6.16 81.56 8.52
C GLN A 311 6.38 81.61 10.04
N TYR A 312 6.18 80.50 10.74
CA TYR A 312 6.42 80.39 12.17
C TYR A 312 7.89 80.65 12.55
N ASP A 313 8.83 80.18 11.73
CA ASP A 313 10.27 80.36 11.96
C ASP A 313 10.72 81.81 11.73
N THR A 314 9.96 82.59 10.97
CA THR A 314 10.28 83.99 10.62
C THR A 314 9.50 85.03 11.42
N GLU A 315 8.39 84.65 12.05
CA GLU A 315 7.55 85.50 12.88
C GLU A 315 8.14 85.66 14.30
N ASN A 316 8.10 86.88 14.83
CA ASN A 316 8.65 87.22 16.16
C ASN A 316 7.56 87.42 17.22
N ASP A 317 6.31 87.64 16.82
CA ASP A 317 5.18 87.75 17.74
C ASP A 317 4.74 86.38 18.27
N ALA A 318 4.89 86.17 19.57
CA ALA A 318 4.51 84.93 20.26
C ALA A 318 3.06 84.51 20.00
N LYS A 319 2.11 85.47 19.93
CA LYS A 319 0.69 85.15 19.70
C LYS A 319 0.42 84.71 18.26
N LYS A 320 1.11 85.31 17.28
CA LYS A 320 0.99 84.90 15.88
C LYS A 320 1.66 83.56 15.63
N ARG A 321 2.81 83.31 16.26
CA ARG A 321 3.48 82.00 16.22
C ARG A 321 2.61 80.88 16.77
N GLU A 322 1.94 81.11 17.90
CA GLU A 322 1.01 80.14 18.46
C GLU A 322 -0.14 79.81 17.50
N LYS A 323 -0.73 80.83 16.85
CA LYS A 323 -1.74 80.64 15.81
C LYS A 323 -1.23 79.84 14.60
N LEU A 324 -0.03 80.12 14.11
CA LEU A 324 0.57 79.40 12.98
C LEU A 324 0.82 77.91 13.32
N LEU A 325 1.29 77.63 14.54
CA LEU A 325 1.50 76.26 15.01
C LEU A 325 0.17 75.51 15.20
N ALA A 326 -0.85 76.18 15.73
CA ALA A 326 -2.20 75.63 15.85
C ALA A 326 -2.81 75.32 14.47
N GLY A 327 -2.63 76.19 13.47
CA GLY A 327 -3.02 75.92 12.09
C GLY A 327 -2.32 74.69 11.50
N ALA A 328 -1.01 74.54 11.73
CA ALA A 328 -0.28 73.34 11.31
C ALA A 328 -0.77 72.06 12.02
N ALA A 329 -1.17 72.15 13.30
CA ALA A 329 -1.73 71.03 14.05
C ALA A 329 -3.11 70.60 13.51
N VAL A 330 -3.96 71.56 13.10
CA VAL A 330 -5.26 71.31 12.47
C VAL A 330 -5.09 70.55 11.16
N LEU A 331 -4.23 71.03 10.26
CA LEU A 331 -3.93 70.34 8.99
C LEU A 331 -3.31 68.95 9.22
N GLY A 332 -2.45 68.81 10.25
CA GLY A 332 -1.88 67.52 10.64
C GLY A 332 -2.93 66.52 11.13
N ALA A 333 -3.94 66.99 11.87
CA ALA A 333 -5.07 66.17 12.31
C ALA A 333 -5.93 65.72 11.13
N TYR A 334 -6.16 66.61 10.15
CA TYR A 334 -6.82 66.27 8.90
C TYR A 334 -6.06 65.17 8.14
N ILE A 335 -4.77 65.35 7.85
CA ILE A 335 -3.96 64.35 7.11
C ILE A 335 -4.06 62.97 7.78
N LYS A 336 -3.97 62.93 9.11
CA LYS A 336 -4.08 61.70 9.90
C LYS A 336 -5.47 61.05 9.74
N ARG A 337 -6.55 61.82 9.88
CA ARG A 337 -7.92 61.29 9.88
C ARG A 337 -8.46 61.01 8.49
N TYR A 338 -8.14 61.86 7.52
CA TYR A 338 -8.39 61.65 6.11
C TYR A 338 -7.66 60.39 5.63
N GLY A 339 -6.38 60.20 6.01
CA GLY A 339 -5.64 58.99 5.67
C GLY A 339 -6.25 57.72 6.24
N ASN A 340 -6.74 57.74 7.47
CA ASN A 340 -7.47 56.61 8.05
C ASN A 340 -8.76 56.30 7.27
N LEU A 341 -9.57 57.32 6.98
CA LEU A 341 -10.83 57.17 6.25
C LEU A 341 -10.60 56.67 4.80
N LEU A 342 -9.52 57.13 4.16
CA LEU A 342 -9.11 56.70 2.83
C LEU A 342 -8.65 55.23 2.82
N LEU A 343 -7.96 54.77 3.86
CA LEU A 343 -7.59 53.36 3.99
C LEU A 343 -8.82 52.47 4.21
N VAL A 344 -9.81 52.95 4.97
CA VAL A 344 -11.10 52.25 5.14
C VAL A 344 -11.84 52.18 3.81
N SER A 345 -11.89 53.27 3.03
CA SER A 345 -12.58 53.29 1.73
C SER A 345 -12.00 52.34 0.68
N HIS A 346 -10.74 51.95 0.81
CA HIS A 346 -10.11 50.95 -0.06
C HIS A 346 -10.43 49.51 0.34
N ARG A 347 -10.88 49.29 1.58
CA ARG A 347 -11.24 47.97 2.11
C ARG A 347 -12.74 47.72 2.05
N GLU A 348 -13.53 48.76 2.32
CA GLU A 348 -14.98 48.69 2.51
C GLU A 348 -15.68 49.81 1.72
N GLU A 349 -16.74 49.47 1.00
CA GLU A 349 -17.53 50.44 0.23
C GLU A 349 -18.43 51.31 1.12
N THR A 350 -18.75 50.82 2.32
CA THR A 350 -19.61 51.50 3.30
C THR A 350 -18.98 51.46 4.67
N ALA A 351 -19.11 52.53 5.44
CA ALA A 351 -18.64 52.60 6.83
C ALA A 351 -19.73 53.22 7.71
N ASP A 352 -19.53 53.14 9.01
CA ASP A 352 -20.39 53.76 10.00
C ASP A 352 -20.11 55.27 10.10
N ILE A 353 -21.15 56.11 10.13
CA ILE A 353 -21.01 57.57 10.25
C ILE A 353 -20.22 57.99 11.50
N ARG A 354 -20.11 57.13 12.52
CA ARG A 354 -19.21 57.34 13.67
C ARG A 354 -17.76 57.54 13.24
N ASP A 355 -17.30 56.95 12.15
CA ASP A 355 -15.95 57.17 11.65
C ASP A 355 -15.78 58.59 11.08
N LEU A 356 -16.81 59.14 10.43
CA LEU A 356 -16.84 60.54 10.03
C LEU A 356 -16.96 61.48 11.24
N SER A 357 -17.75 61.12 12.26
CA SER A 357 -17.84 61.88 13.53
C SER A 357 -16.48 62.00 14.21
N ARG A 358 -15.75 60.89 14.30
CA ARG A 358 -14.39 60.88 14.87
C ARG A 358 -13.41 61.74 14.06
N CYS A 359 -13.56 61.80 12.74
CA CYS A 359 -12.75 62.70 11.91
C CYS A 359 -13.01 64.17 12.28
N PHE A 360 -14.27 64.58 12.44
CA PHE A 360 -14.61 65.94 12.86
C PHE A 360 -14.18 66.24 14.30
N GLU A 361 -14.46 65.35 15.23
CA GLU A 361 -14.08 65.52 16.64
C GLU A 361 -12.56 65.75 16.81
N ASP A 362 -11.73 64.96 16.12
CA ASP A 362 -10.27 65.15 16.16
C ASP A 362 -9.83 66.47 15.52
N SER A 363 -10.45 66.90 14.41
CA SER A 363 -10.20 68.22 13.82
C SER A 363 -10.63 69.35 14.75
N PHE A 364 -11.76 69.19 15.44
CA PHE A 364 -12.33 70.19 16.37
C PHE A 364 -11.45 70.41 17.59
N VAL A 365 -10.87 69.34 18.16
CA VAL A 365 -9.90 69.46 19.26
C VAL A 365 -8.71 70.35 18.88
N ASN A 366 -8.29 70.32 17.61
CA ASN A 366 -7.19 71.17 17.14
C ASN A 366 -7.67 72.59 16.77
N LEU A 367 -8.91 72.75 16.32
CA LEU A 367 -9.52 74.07 16.06
C LEU A 367 -9.79 74.87 17.35
N GLU A 368 -10.04 74.19 18.48
CA GLU A 368 -10.14 74.84 19.78
C GLU A 368 -8.84 75.57 20.18
N LEU A 369 -7.68 75.14 19.66
CA LEU A 369 -6.40 75.84 19.85
C LEU A 369 -6.36 77.21 19.14
N LEU A 370 -7.24 77.43 18.16
CA LEU A 370 -7.44 78.70 17.46
C LEU A 370 -8.60 79.53 18.06
N ASP A 371 -9.15 79.12 19.22
CA ASP A 371 -10.32 79.73 19.88
C ASP A 371 -11.62 79.64 19.06
N VAL A 372 -11.72 78.62 18.19
CA VAL A 372 -12.91 78.36 17.35
C VAL A 372 -13.92 77.51 18.11
N LYS A 373 -15.18 77.95 18.17
CA LYS A 373 -16.26 77.18 18.81
C LYS A 373 -16.77 76.06 17.89
N CYS A 374 -16.57 74.81 18.27
CA CYS A 374 -16.94 73.66 17.45
C CYS A 374 -18.05 72.81 18.09
N LEU A 375 -18.96 72.27 17.27
CA LEU A 375 -19.99 71.32 17.74
C LEU A 375 -20.30 70.28 16.65
N CYS A 376 -20.27 68.99 17.02
CA CYS A 376 -20.65 67.88 16.14
C CYS A 376 -21.91 67.21 16.67
N THR A 377 -22.93 67.01 15.84
CA THR A 377 -24.13 66.24 16.18
C THR A 377 -24.50 65.32 15.02
N LEU A 378 -23.95 64.11 15.06
CA LEU A 378 -24.20 63.04 14.10
C LEU A 378 -24.91 61.86 14.80
N SER A 379 -25.88 61.24 14.12
CA SER A 379 -26.63 60.10 14.68
C SER A 379 -25.82 58.80 14.56
N ALA A 380 -25.71 58.02 15.63
CA ALA A 380 -24.76 56.91 15.74
C ALA A 380 -25.12 55.61 14.98
N ASP A 381 -26.27 55.56 14.30
CA ASP A 381 -26.85 54.33 13.72
C ASP A 381 -26.99 54.34 12.19
N VAL A 382 -26.18 55.14 11.48
CA VAL A 382 -26.28 55.30 10.03
C VAL A 382 -25.01 54.82 9.33
N ILE A 383 -25.18 53.95 8.33
CA ILE A 383 -24.13 53.49 7.42
C ILE A 383 -24.17 54.39 6.17
N LEU A 384 -23.02 54.88 5.72
CA LEU A 384 -22.89 55.67 4.49
C LEU A 384 -21.80 55.10 3.59
N ALA A 385 -21.84 55.42 2.31
CA ALA A 385 -20.76 55.09 1.40
C ALA A 385 -19.46 55.80 1.82
N THR A 386 -18.34 55.08 1.87
CA THR A 386 -17.04 55.64 2.29
C THR A 386 -16.57 56.76 1.38
N LYS A 387 -16.94 56.70 0.09
CA LYS A 387 -16.72 57.78 -0.89
C LYS A 387 -17.42 59.08 -0.52
N ASP A 388 -18.65 58.99 -0.01
CA ASP A 388 -19.42 60.17 0.39
C ASP A 388 -18.85 60.78 1.67
N MET A 389 -18.42 59.95 2.63
CA MET A 389 -17.73 60.43 3.84
C MET A 389 -16.42 61.15 3.50
N LEU A 390 -15.63 60.60 2.57
CA LEU A 390 -14.41 61.23 2.07
C LEU A 390 -14.70 62.56 1.37
N ARG A 391 -15.76 62.62 0.56
CA ARG A 391 -16.20 63.87 -0.10
C ARG A 391 -16.52 64.94 0.94
N ILE A 392 -17.36 64.62 1.92
CA ILE A 392 -17.78 65.57 2.97
C ILE A 392 -16.58 66.08 3.76
N TYR A 393 -15.70 65.17 4.20
CA TYR A 393 -14.54 65.55 5.02
C TYR A 393 -13.50 66.35 4.21
N ARG A 394 -13.33 66.03 2.92
CA ARG A 394 -12.50 66.83 2.00
C ARG A 394 -13.08 68.24 1.82
N THR A 395 -14.38 68.36 1.57
CA THR A 395 -15.03 69.67 1.41
C THR A 395 -14.95 70.49 2.70
N PHE A 396 -15.11 69.86 3.86
CA PHE A 396 -14.88 70.50 5.15
C PHE A 396 -13.47 71.11 5.22
N GLU A 397 -12.44 70.32 4.88
CA GLU A 397 -11.05 70.80 4.93
C GLU A 397 -10.78 71.90 3.90
N THR A 398 -11.23 71.76 2.66
CA THR A 398 -11.03 72.77 1.63
C THR A 398 -11.64 74.12 2.02
N VAL A 399 -12.83 74.11 2.63
CA VAL A 399 -13.46 75.33 3.16
C VAL A 399 -12.70 75.85 4.38
N LEU A 400 -12.21 74.96 5.25
CA LEU A 400 -11.42 75.30 6.42
C LEU A 400 -10.10 75.98 6.05
N GLU A 401 -9.40 75.51 5.02
CA GLU A 401 -8.12 76.06 4.54
C GLU A 401 -8.24 77.55 4.19
N ASP A 402 -9.33 77.93 3.53
CA ASP A 402 -9.57 79.31 3.07
C ASP A 402 -10.02 80.26 4.19
N CYS A 403 -10.56 79.74 5.30
CA CYS A 403 -11.04 80.55 6.43
C CYS A 403 -10.30 80.32 7.75
N LEU A 404 -9.22 79.52 7.76
CA LEU A 404 -8.59 78.97 8.97
C LEU A 404 -8.30 80.01 10.08
N PHE A 405 -7.86 81.21 9.71
CA PHE A 405 -7.48 82.27 10.65
C PHE A 405 -8.59 83.28 10.97
N ASP A 406 -9.68 83.26 10.19
CA ASP A 406 -10.83 84.19 10.27
C ASP A 406 -12.12 83.46 10.68
N LEU A 407 -11.98 82.24 11.19
CA LEU A 407 -13.07 81.36 11.58
C LEU A 407 -13.45 81.57 13.06
N HIS A 408 -14.74 81.75 13.34
CA HIS A 408 -15.26 81.97 14.69
C HIS A 408 -15.96 80.73 15.26
N SER A 409 -16.72 79.99 14.43
CA SER A 409 -17.37 78.75 14.85
C SER A 409 -17.68 77.80 13.70
N VAL A 410 -17.68 76.49 13.97
CA VAL A 410 -18.08 75.44 13.02
C VAL A 410 -19.03 74.44 13.64
N TRP A 411 -20.21 74.27 13.06
CA TRP A 411 -21.20 73.31 13.52
C TRP A 411 -21.50 72.27 12.45
N VAL A 412 -21.35 70.99 12.79
CA VAL A 412 -21.72 69.86 11.94
C VAL A 412 -22.97 69.23 12.51
N ASN A 413 -24.02 69.13 11.70
CA ASN A 413 -25.25 68.46 12.08
C ASN A 413 -25.70 67.49 10.99
N ALA A 414 -26.34 66.40 11.38
CA ALA A 414 -27.03 65.52 10.46
C ALA A 414 -28.52 65.39 10.79
N ARG A 415 -29.34 65.34 9.74
CA ARG A 415 -30.79 65.22 9.85
C ARG A 415 -31.33 64.25 8.80
N GLU A 416 -32.28 63.43 9.19
CA GLU A 416 -33.02 62.59 8.25
C GLU A 416 -34.31 63.28 7.81
N ARG A 417 -34.54 63.39 6.49
CA ARG A 417 -35.75 64.01 5.93
C ARG A 417 -36.27 63.18 4.76
N LYS A 418 -37.47 62.62 4.90
CA LYS A 418 -38.18 61.85 3.85
C LYS A 418 -37.33 60.72 3.21
N GLY A 419 -36.56 59.98 4.02
CA GLY A 419 -35.72 58.87 3.54
C GLY A 419 -34.36 59.28 2.97
N GLN A 420 -34.03 60.57 2.92
CA GLN A 420 -32.68 61.07 2.60
C GLN A 420 -31.98 61.53 3.87
N PHE A 421 -30.68 61.26 3.95
CA PHE A 421 -29.84 61.68 5.06
C PHE A 421 -29.07 62.94 4.65
N LEU A 422 -29.28 64.04 5.35
CA LEU A 422 -28.64 65.32 5.06
C LEU A 422 -27.58 65.61 6.12
N VAL A 423 -26.34 65.83 5.68
CA VAL A 423 -25.26 66.34 6.53
C VAL A 423 -25.05 67.80 6.19
N SER A 424 -25.15 68.67 7.18
CA SER A 424 -24.93 70.11 7.03
C SER A 424 -23.74 70.55 7.88
N ILE A 425 -22.87 71.36 7.27
CA ILE A 425 -21.72 71.99 7.91
C ILE A 425 -21.91 73.50 7.84
N ASP A 426 -21.98 74.13 9.00
CA ASP A 426 -22.18 75.58 9.16
C ASP A 426 -20.85 76.20 9.59
N PHE A 427 -20.32 77.11 8.78
CA PHE A 427 -19.12 77.92 9.08
C PHE A 427 -19.53 79.36 9.36
N VAL A 428 -19.00 79.94 10.44
CA VAL A 428 -19.13 81.37 10.76
C VAL A 428 -17.75 82.01 10.66
N CYS A 429 -17.52 82.79 9.62
CA CYS A 429 -16.22 83.41 9.33
C CYS A 429 -16.39 84.77 8.65
N ASP A 430 -15.34 85.58 8.70
CA ASP A 430 -15.32 86.90 8.04
C ASP A 430 -14.97 86.80 6.53
N THR A 431 -14.43 85.65 6.09
CA THR A 431 -14.06 85.35 4.70
C THR A 431 -15.28 84.99 3.85
N ASP A 432 -15.34 85.47 2.60
CA ASP A 432 -16.38 85.08 1.64
C ASP A 432 -16.15 83.66 1.10
N LEU A 433 -16.95 82.70 1.55
CA LEU A 433 -16.90 81.30 1.15
C LEU A 433 -17.70 80.99 -0.13
N SER A 434 -18.14 82.01 -0.88
CA SER A 434 -18.95 81.84 -2.08
C SER A 434 -18.25 81.09 -3.21
N CYS A 435 -16.91 80.99 -3.19
CA CYS A 435 -16.10 80.19 -4.11
C CYS A 435 -16.37 78.67 -4.01
N HIS A 436 -16.76 78.16 -2.84
CA HIS A 436 -16.99 76.73 -2.58
C HIS A 436 -18.42 76.25 -2.82
N LYS A 437 -19.28 77.09 -3.41
CA LYS A 437 -20.69 76.77 -3.68
C LYS A 437 -20.90 75.47 -4.46
N ALA A 438 -19.96 75.12 -5.33
CA ALA A 438 -20.03 73.92 -6.17
C ALA A 438 -19.65 72.62 -5.42
N ASP A 439 -19.04 72.73 -4.24
CA ASP A 439 -18.50 71.58 -3.52
C ASP A 439 -19.57 70.83 -2.69
N ALA A 440 -20.73 71.47 -2.46
CA ALA A 440 -21.89 70.91 -1.75
C ALA A 440 -23.15 70.85 -2.63
N ASP A 441 -24.12 70.02 -2.24
CA ASP A 441 -25.36 69.85 -3.02
C ASP A 441 -26.34 71.02 -2.80
N LEU A 442 -26.30 71.65 -1.62
CA LEU A 442 -26.93 72.95 -1.36
C LEU A 442 -25.99 73.86 -0.57
N TYR A 443 -25.99 75.15 -0.95
CA TYR A 443 -25.27 76.22 -0.26
C TYR A 443 -26.23 77.35 0.10
N SER A 444 -26.15 77.84 1.33
CA SER A 444 -26.83 79.06 1.78
C SER A 444 -25.92 79.86 2.68
N CYS A 445 -25.83 81.18 2.50
CA CYS A 445 -25.10 82.04 3.44
C CYS A 445 -25.98 83.22 3.86
N GLU A 446 -26.24 83.32 5.17
CA GLU A 446 -27.10 84.33 5.80
C GLU A 446 -26.38 84.87 7.05
N ASP A 447 -26.31 86.19 7.20
CA ASP A 447 -25.73 86.89 8.37
C ASP A 447 -24.36 86.36 8.83
N GLY A 448 -23.43 86.13 7.89
CA GLY A 448 -22.07 85.65 8.19
C GLY A 448 -21.97 84.15 8.51
N THR A 449 -23.08 83.40 8.41
CA THR A 449 -23.10 81.95 8.54
C THR A 449 -23.28 81.30 7.18
N CYS A 450 -22.26 80.60 6.69
CA CYS A 450 -22.31 79.86 5.44
C CYS A 450 -22.51 78.35 5.71
N ARG A 451 -23.60 77.81 5.18
CA ARG A 451 -24.05 76.42 5.34
C ARG A 451 -23.84 75.62 4.06
N PHE A 452 -23.13 74.51 4.17
CA PHE A 452 -22.91 73.50 3.13
C PHE A 452 -23.71 72.26 3.48
N THR A 453 -24.60 71.81 2.59
CA THR A 453 -25.44 70.63 2.83
C THR A 453 -25.21 69.57 1.76
N PHE A 454 -24.99 68.33 2.22
CA PHE A 454 -24.78 67.14 1.41
C PHE A 454 -25.99 66.22 1.53
N GLN A 455 -26.52 65.78 0.39
CA GLN A 455 -27.63 64.84 0.32
C GLN A 455 -27.08 63.42 0.10
N LEU A 456 -27.27 62.56 1.08
CA LEU A 456 -26.70 61.23 1.12
C LEU A 456 -27.79 60.15 1.11
N GLN A 457 -27.45 59.00 0.54
CA GLN A 457 -28.24 57.79 0.65
C GLN A 457 -27.65 56.88 1.75
N LYS A 458 -28.52 56.16 2.47
CA LYS A 458 -28.06 55.16 3.45
C LYS A 458 -27.36 54.02 2.70
N GLY A 459 -26.13 53.71 3.11
CA GLY A 459 -25.37 52.59 2.56
C GLY A 459 -26.07 51.28 2.88
N GLY A 460 -26.59 50.61 1.84
CA GLY A 460 -27.33 49.35 1.96
C GLY A 460 -28.69 49.31 1.24
N GLU A 461 -29.25 50.46 0.82
CA GLU A 461 -30.44 50.50 -0.04
C GLU A 461 -30.05 50.78 -1.50
N GLY A 462 -29.43 49.79 -2.14
CA GLY A 462 -28.98 49.90 -3.52
C GLY A 462 -27.99 48.82 -3.94
N ALA A 463 -28.36 47.55 -3.76
CA ALA A 463 -27.82 46.42 -4.52
C ALA A 463 -28.94 45.41 -4.78
#